data_AF-R7T9H7-F1
#
_entry.id   AF-R7T9H7-F1
#
_cell.length_a   1.000
_cell.length_b   1.000
_cell.length_c   1.000
_cell.angle_alpha   90.00
_cell.angle_beta   90.00
_cell.angle_gamma   90.00
#
_symmetry.space_group_name_H-M   'P 1'
#
loop_
_entity.id
_entity.type
_entity.pdbx_description
1 polymer ?
#
loop_
_entity_poly.entity_id
_entity_poly.type
_entity_poly.pdbx_seq_one_letter_code
_entity_poly.pdbx_strand_id
1 'polypeptide(L)' 'DCNHDNGGCDHECEEDKYDEWCSCHEGFKISTDDWRKCVDIDECEDSTHHEDCHTCVNTEGNYTCRCRYGYELDPKTK' A
#
# COMPACT_ATOMS: atom_id res chain seq x y z
N ASP A 1 13.46 -13.87 -14.52
CA ASP A 1 12.83 -13.67 -15.84
C ASP A 1 11.38 -13.32 -15.57
N CYS A 2 10.96 -12.09 -15.88
CA CYS A 2 9.58 -11.65 -15.64
C CYS A 2 8.54 -12.46 -16.42
N ASN A 3 8.92 -13.08 -17.54
CA ASN A 3 8.03 -13.94 -18.31
C ASN A 3 7.82 -15.32 -17.67
N HIS A 4 8.59 -15.65 -16.64
CA HIS A 4 8.48 -16.89 -15.88
C HIS A 4 8.08 -16.61 -14.43
N ASP A 5 6.85 -17.00 -14.07
CA ASP A 5 6.31 -16.83 -12.71
C ASP A 5 6.44 -15.39 -12.18
N ASN A 6 6.28 -14.40 -13.07
CA ASN A 6 6.44 -12.98 -12.74
C ASN A 6 7.79 -12.67 -12.07
N GLY A 7 8.88 -13.35 -12.43
CA GLY A 7 10.18 -13.22 -11.76
C GLY A 7 10.18 -13.65 -10.28
N GLY A 8 9.11 -14.28 -9.82
CA GLY A 8 8.82 -14.58 -8.42
C GLY A 8 8.31 -13.37 -7.62
N CYS A 9 8.00 -12.25 -8.26
CA CYS A 9 7.46 -11.03 -7.64
C CYS A 9 6.01 -11.21 -7.21
N ASP A 10 5.65 -10.67 -6.04
CA ASP A 10 4.26 -10.68 -5.56
C ASP A 10 3.31 -9.83 -6.42
N HIS A 11 3.77 -8.66 -6.87
CA HIS A 11 2.97 -7.72 -7.66
C HIS A 11 3.48 -7.65 -9.09
N GLU A 12 4.39 -6.74 -9.39
CA GLU A 12 4.83 -6.50 -10.77
C GLU A 12 6.33 -6.75 -10.89
N CYS A 13 6.71 -7.46 -11.95
CA CYS A 13 8.10 -7.68 -12.32
C CYS A 13 8.45 -6.73 -13.45
N GLU A 14 9.52 -5.96 -13.24
CA GLU A 14 10.06 -5.06 -14.23
C GLU A 14 11.46 -5.51 -14.62
N GLU A 15 11.73 -5.48 -15.93
CA GLU A 15 13.03 -5.83 -16.48
C GLU A 15 13.50 -4.73 -17.43
N ASP A 16 14.80 -4.41 -17.36
CA ASP A 16 15.49 -3.66 -18.40
C ASP A 16 16.56 -4.53 -19.08
N LYS A 17 17.47 -3.92 -19.87
CA LYS A 17 18.50 -4.67 -20.61
C LYS A 17 19.55 -5.32 -19.70
N TYR A 18 19.62 -4.93 -18.43
CA TYR A 18 20.69 -5.29 -17.50
C TYR A 18 20.19 -5.78 -16.15
N ASP A 19 18.97 -5.44 -15.72
CA ASP A 19 18.46 -5.71 -14.39
C ASP A 19 16.99 -6.16 -14.39
N GLU A 20 16.62 -6.92 -13.36
CA GLU A 20 15.25 -7.38 -13.06
C GLU A 20 14.94 -6.98 -11.61
N TRP A 21 13.83 -6.30 -11.40
CA TRP A 21 13.39 -5.90 -10.06
C TRP A 21 11.88 -6.03 -9.93
N CYS A 22 11.41 -6.20 -8.70
CA CYS A 22 9.98 -6.15 -8.40
C CYS A 22 9.55 -4.71 -8.10
N SER A 23 8.33 -4.36 -8.48
CA SER A 23 7.65 -3.16 -8.04
C SER A 23 6.33 -3.54 -7.36
N CYS A 24 5.90 -2.70 -6.41
CA CYS A 24 4.68 -2.92 -5.65
C CYS A 24 3.61 -1.92 -6.09
N HIS A 25 2.36 -2.37 -6.12
CA HIS A 25 1.21 -1.50 -6.34
C HIS A 25 1.11 -0.40 -5.27
N GLU A 26 0.34 0.65 -5.57
CA GLU A 26 0.05 1.73 -4.62
C GLU A 26 -0.51 1.18 -3.30
N GLY A 27 -0.07 1.74 -2.18
CA GLY A 27 -0.39 1.23 -0.84
C GLY A 27 0.51 0.10 -0.35
N PHE A 28 1.52 -0.31 -1.14
CA PHE A 28 2.46 -1.36 -0.74
C PHE A 28 3.92 -0.93 -0.93
N LYS A 29 4.81 -1.54 -0.14
CA LYS A 29 6.25 -1.37 -0.23
C LYS A 29 6.96 -2.72 -0.31
N ILE A 30 8.16 -2.73 -0.88
CA ILE A 30 9.01 -3.92 -0.87
C ILE A 30 9.35 -4.31 0.57
N SER A 31 9.21 -5.60 0.88
CA SER A 31 9.61 -6.18 2.16
C SER A 31 11.11 -6.07 2.39
N THR A 32 11.50 -5.74 3.62
CA THR A 32 12.92 -5.67 4.02
C THR A 32 13.59 -7.05 4.08
N ASP A 33 12.81 -8.12 4.19
CA ASP A 33 13.29 -9.49 4.34
C ASP A 33 13.34 -10.25 3.00
N ASP A 34 12.52 -9.87 2.04
CA ASP A 34 12.48 -10.45 0.70
C ASP A 34 12.08 -9.40 -0.34
N TRP A 35 13.00 -9.04 -1.22
CA TRP A 35 12.79 -8.01 -2.24
C TRP A 35 11.69 -8.35 -3.25
N ARG A 36 11.25 -9.61 -3.30
CA ARG A 36 10.16 -10.06 -4.15
C ARG A 36 8.78 -9.90 -3.52
N LYS A 37 8.72 -9.66 -2.20
CA LYS A 37 7.48 -9.56 -1.44
C LYS A 37 7.03 -8.13 -1.29
N CYS A 38 5.73 -7.91 -1.46
CA CYS A 38 5.11 -6.62 -1.22
C CYS A 38 4.33 -6.69 0.09
N VAL A 39 4.62 -5.75 0.99
CA VAL A 39 3.91 -5.61 2.26
C VAL A 39 3.11 -4.32 2.25
N ASP A 40 1.93 -4.42 2.84
CA ASP A 40 1.03 -3.29 3.03
C ASP A 40 1.73 -2.14 3.77
N ILE A 41 1.50 -0.92 3.30
CA ILE A 41 1.92 0.29 3.99
C ILE A 41 0.84 0.61 5.01
N ASP A 42 1.15 0.50 6.29
CA ASP A 42 0.22 0.96 7.31
C ASP A 42 0.23 2.49 7.37
N GLU A 43 -0.68 3.13 6.64
CA GLU A 43 -0.79 4.59 6.66
C GLU A 43 -1.25 5.12 8.03
N CYS A 44 -1.82 4.27 8.90
CA CYS A 44 -2.23 4.69 10.23
C CYS A 44 -1.05 4.87 11.20
N GLU A 45 0.11 4.28 10.91
CA GLU A 45 1.34 4.50 11.68
C GLU A 45 1.96 5.88 11.41
N ASP A 46 1.61 6.53 10.29
CA ASP A 46 2.04 7.89 9.96
C ASP A 46 0.88 8.88 10.06
N SER A 47 0.93 9.75 11.08
CA SER A 47 -0.11 10.75 11.34
C SER A 47 -0.37 11.73 10.20
N THR A 48 0.58 11.89 9.26
CA THR A 48 0.41 12.78 8.09
C THR A 48 -0.59 12.24 7.07
N HIS A 49 -0.83 10.92 7.07
CA HIS A 49 -1.77 10.31 6.13
C HIS A 49 -3.21 10.36 6.61
N HIS A 50 -3.46 10.55 7.92
CA HIS A 50 -4.81 10.48 8.50
C HIS A 50 -5.15 11.62 9.46
N GLU A 51 -4.51 12.78 9.31
CA GLU A 51 -4.72 13.95 10.19
C GLU A 51 -6.20 14.38 10.28
N ASP A 52 -6.95 14.22 9.19
CA ASP A 52 -8.38 14.56 9.10
C ASP A 52 -9.31 13.43 9.59
N CYS A 53 -8.75 12.34 10.09
CA CYS A 53 -9.50 11.16 10.47
C CYS A 53 -9.75 11.09 11.98
N HIS A 54 -11.02 10.90 12.34
CA HIS A 54 -11.40 10.61 13.73
C HIS A 54 -10.80 9.32 14.27
N THR A 55 -10.71 8.30 13.41
CA THR A 55 -10.10 7.00 13.69
C THR A 55 -9.63 6.43 12.36
N CYS A 56 -8.33 6.30 12.19
CA CYS A 56 -7.73 5.59 11.06
C CYS A 56 -7.90 4.08 11.24
N VAL A 57 -8.21 3.38 10.16
CA VAL A 57 -8.29 1.93 10.09
C VAL A 57 -7.51 1.48 8.87
N ASN A 58 -6.36 0.85 9.10
CA ASN A 58 -5.54 0.33 8.03
C ASN A 58 -6.27 -0.81 7.31
N THR A 59 -6.15 -0.87 5.99
CA THR A 59 -6.74 -1.89 5.12
C THR A 59 -5.72 -2.35 4.09
N GLU A 60 -5.92 -3.50 3.47
CA GLU A 60 -4.94 -3.98 2.49
C GLU A 60 -4.92 -3.06 1.25
N GLY A 61 -3.78 -2.41 1.02
CA GLY A 61 -3.51 -1.47 -0.07
C GLY A 61 -4.05 -0.04 0.12
N ASN A 62 -4.59 0.29 1.30
CA ASN A 62 -5.10 1.63 1.61
C ASN A 62 -5.45 1.78 3.10
N TYR A 63 -6.00 2.91 3.50
CA TYR A 63 -6.64 3.09 4.78
C TYR A 63 -8.07 3.62 4.62
N THR A 64 -8.87 3.42 5.66
CA THR A 64 -10.21 4.01 5.75
C THR A 64 -10.36 4.79 7.04
N CYS A 65 -11.19 5.83 6.99
CA CYS A 65 -11.45 6.67 8.14
C CYS A 65 -12.84 6.43 8.68
N ARG A 66 -12.93 6.18 9.98
CA ARG A 66 -14.18 5.92 10.68
C ARG A 66 -14.54 7.09 11.58
N CYS A 67 -15.78 7.56 11.47
CA CYS A 67 -16.33 8.55 12.38
C CYS A 67 -16.56 7.96 13.78
N ARG A 68 -16.37 8.78 14.81
CA ARG A 68 -16.84 8.46 16.17
C ARG A 68 -18.36 8.36 16.19
N TYR A 69 -18.90 7.65 17.18
CA TYR A 69 -20.35 7.51 17.35
C TYR A 69 -21.06 8.87 17.34
N GLY A 70 -22.09 9.00 16.51
CA GLY A 70 -22.88 10.22 16.34
C GLY A 70 -22.36 11.21 15.28
N TYR A 71 -21.28 10.88 14.57
CA TYR A 71 -20.73 11.67 13.46
C TYR A 71 -20.82 10.90 12.15
N GLU A 72 -20.95 11.61 11.03
CA GLU A 72 -20.95 11.06 9.66
C GLU A 72 -19.88 11.74 8.80
N LEU A 73 -19.38 11.02 7.79
CA LEU A 73 -18.44 11.57 6.81
C LEU A 73 -19.20 12.58 5.95
N ASP A 74 -18.70 13.82 5.87
CA ASP A 74 -19.26 14.80 4.93
C ASP A 74 -18.85 14.40 3.50
N PRO A 75 -19.81 14.07 2.61
CA PRO A 75 -19.51 13.64 1.25
C PRO A 75 -18.92 14.75 0.35
N LYS A 76 -18.83 15.99 0.84
CA LYS A 76 -18.36 17.16 0.06
C LYS A 76 -16.90 17.52 0.26
N THR A 77 -16.24 16.91 1.24
CA THR A 77 -14.80 17.11 1.51
C THR A 77 -14.03 15.86 1.07
N LYS A 78 -13.26 16.01 0.00
CA LYS A 78 -12.18 15.13 -0.45
C LYS A 78 -10.89 15.91 -0.42
#